data_AF-M1ZQ24-F1
#
_entry.id   AF-M1ZQ24-F1
#
_cell.length_a   1.000
_cell.length_b   1.000
_cell.length_c   1.000
_cell.angle_alpha   90.00
_cell.angle_beta   90.00
_cell.angle_gamma   90.00
#
_symmetry.space_group_name_H-M   'P 1'
#
loop_
_entity.id
_entity.type
_entity.pdbx_description
1 polymer ?
#
loop_
_entity_poly.entity_id
_entity_poly.type
_entity_poly.pdbx_seq_one_letter_code
_entity_poly.pdbx_strand_id
1 'polypeptide(L)'
;MLEFKVNLVDEIPELEKRIILDEFHFNRGDVSDYLVRSTQSRVKYKDYNFKAFNTVDIKRGDVLIESSLYKRYAGELQIALKDMKNSGKTNVVGRITDEEIFLIDYLQPWEKFGFTI
;
A
#
# COMPACT_ATOMS: atom_id res chain seq x y z
N MET A 1 18.08 -2.29 -0.17
CA MET A 1 16.65 -2.05 0.08
C MET A 1 15.96 -2.18 -1.25
N LEU A 2 14.92 -3.00 -1.36
CA LEU A 2 14.21 -3.19 -2.62
C LEU A 2 13.37 -1.94 -2.91
N GLU A 3 13.38 -1.45 -4.12
CA GLU A 3 12.53 -0.33 -4.54
C GLU A 3 11.64 -0.79 -5.69
N PHE A 4 10.36 -0.43 -5.64
CA PHE A 4 9.41 -0.71 -6.70
C PHE A 4 9.06 0.57 -7.44
N LYS A 5 9.17 0.55 -8.76
CA LYS A 5 8.62 1.61 -9.60
C LYS A 5 7.08 1.50 -9.59
N VAL A 6 6.40 2.61 -9.39
CA VAL A 6 4.95 2.67 -9.28
C VAL A 6 4.33 3.77 -10.15
N ASN A 7 3.20 3.44 -10.75
CA ASN A 7 2.30 4.42 -11.34
C ASN A 7 1.25 4.80 -10.29
N LEU A 8 1.29 6.05 -9.82
CA LEU A 8 0.31 6.57 -8.88
C LEU A 8 -1.00 6.91 -9.60
N VAL A 9 -2.11 6.84 -8.87
CA VAL A 9 -3.40 7.29 -9.41
C VAL A 9 -3.46 8.81 -9.48
N ASP A 10 -4.22 9.32 -10.44
CA ASP A 10 -4.43 10.76 -10.60
C ASP A 10 -5.10 11.35 -9.35
N GLU A 11 -4.77 12.62 -9.06
CA GLU A 11 -5.34 13.37 -7.93
C GLU A 11 -5.19 12.69 -6.55
N ILE A 12 -4.19 11.82 -6.40
CA ILE A 12 -3.85 11.23 -5.09
C ILE A 12 -3.65 12.34 -4.04
N PRO A 13 -4.26 12.25 -2.85
CA PRO A 13 -4.06 13.27 -1.84
C PRO A 13 -2.61 13.28 -1.35
N GLU A 14 -2.15 14.48 -0.96
CA GLU A 14 -0.73 14.74 -0.67
C GLU A 14 -0.17 13.86 0.45
N LEU A 15 -0.98 13.53 1.46
CA LEU A 15 -0.52 12.69 2.57
C LEU A 15 -0.33 11.23 2.12
N GLU A 16 -1.25 10.68 1.35
CA GLU A 16 -1.15 9.34 0.79
C GLU A 16 0.07 9.23 -0.13
N LYS A 17 0.34 10.26 -0.94
CA LYS A 17 1.57 10.34 -1.76
C LYS A 17 2.83 10.36 -0.90
N ARG A 18 2.85 11.17 0.17
CA ARG A 18 3.96 11.20 1.14
C ARG A 18 4.14 9.86 1.84
N ILE A 19 3.05 9.18 2.19
CA ILE A 19 3.11 7.84 2.80
C ILE A 19 3.85 6.88 1.87
N ILE A 20 3.62 6.94 0.56
CA ILE A 20 4.26 6.04 -0.41
C ILE A 20 5.74 6.40 -0.63
N LEU A 21 6.06 7.69 -0.79
CA LEU A 21 7.39 8.11 -1.27
C LEU A 21 8.38 8.46 -0.16
N ASP A 22 7.90 8.96 0.98
CA ASP A 22 8.76 9.56 2.01
C ASP A 22 8.80 8.75 3.32
N GLU A 23 7.82 7.87 3.56
CA GLU A 23 7.80 7.06 4.78
C GLU A 23 8.69 5.82 4.66
N PHE A 24 9.21 5.40 5.81
CA PHE A 24 9.98 4.18 5.90
C PHE A 24 9.05 2.95 5.86
N HIS A 25 9.31 2.03 4.94
CA HIS A 25 8.56 0.78 4.84
C HIS A 25 9.40 -0.45 5.12
N PHE A 26 8.77 -1.40 5.80
CA PHE A 26 9.28 -2.74 5.94
C PHE A 26 8.11 -3.71 6.01
N ASN A 27 8.30 -4.92 5.47
CA ASN A 27 7.29 -5.96 5.51
C ASN A 27 7.16 -6.50 6.94
N ARG A 28 5.94 -6.80 7.36
CA ARG A 28 5.71 -7.45 8.65
C ARG A 28 6.23 -8.89 8.66
N GLY A 29 6.60 -9.36 9.85
CA GLY A 29 7.02 -10.75 10.08
C GLY A 29 5.91 -11.78 9.94
N ASP A 30 4.67 -11.40 10.27
CA ASP A 30 3.49 -12.23 10.04
C ASP A 30 3.10 -12.18 8.58
N VAL A 31 3.54 -13.20 7.85
CA VAL A 31 3.30 -13.36 6.42
C VAL A 31 1.82 -13.61 6.15
N SER A 32 1.29 -12.91 5.15
CA SER A 32 -0.05 -13.12 4.61
C SER A 32 0.06 -13.57 3.16
N ASP A 33 -0.78 -14.51 2.76
CA ASP A 33 -0.86 -14.97 1.36
C ASP A 33 -1.47 -13.92 0.41
N TYR A 34 -1.99 -12.81 0.95
CA TYR A 34 -2.75 -11.81 0.20
C TYR A 34 -2.10 -10.43 0.18
N LEU A 35 -1.31 -10.07 1.20
CA LEU A 35 -0.88 -8.70 1.43
C LEU A 35 0.53 -8.64 2.02
N VAL A 36 1.40 -7.83 1.43
CA VAL A 36 2.54 -7.23 2.13
C VAL A 36 2.00 -6.06 2.95
N ARG A 37 2.47 -5.90 4.19
CA ARG A 37 1.92 -4.89 5.11
C ARG A 37 3.01 -4.03 5.71
N SER A 38 2.81 -2.72 5.68
CA SER A 38 3.68 -1.69 6.27
C SER A 38 2.85 -0.79 7.22
N THR A 39 3.08 -0.93 8.52
CA THR A 39 2.15 -0.41 9.55
C THR A 39 2.50 0.96 10.12
N GLN A 40 3.68 1.50 9.85
CA GLN A 40 4.14 2.71 10.55
C GLN A 40 3.27 3.93 10.25
N SER A 41 2.88 4.12 8.99
CA SER A 41 2.07 5.26 8.54
C SER A 41 0.76 5.38 9.33
N ARG A 42 0.05 4.26 9.53
CA ARG A 42 -1.15 4.20 10.36
C ARG A 42 -0.93 4.70 11.78
N VAL A 43 0.19 4.36 12.41
CA VAL A 43 0.48 4.78 13.80
C VAL A 43 0.79 6.28 13.84
N LYS A 44 1.61 6.74 12.89
CA LYS A 44 2.03 8.14 12.76
C LYS A 44 0.87 9.08 12.45
N TYR A 45 -0.06 8.63 11.61
CA TYR A 45 -1.18 9.41 11.09
C TYR A 45 -2.54 8.95 11.64
N LYS A 46 -2.57 8.37 12.84
CA LYS A 46 -3.80 7.80 13.45
C LYS A 46 -4.97 8.77 13.58
N ASP A 47 -4.69 10.07 13.67
CA ASP A 47 -5.69 11.14 13.84
C ASP A 47 -6.11 11.77 12.49
N TYR A 48 -5.50 11.33 11.38
CA TYR A 48 -5.86 11.76 10.03
C TYR A 48 -7.08 10.98 9.51
N ASN A 49 -7.96 11.68 8.79
CA ASN A 49 -9.11 11.07 8.13
C ASN A 49 -8.75 10.68 6.68
N PHE A 50 -8.39 9.41 6.48
CA PHE A 50 -8.19 8.80 5.18
C PHE A 50 -9.54 8.59 4.50
N LYS A 51 -9.97 9.55 3.67
CA LYS A 51 -11.23 9.44 2.92
C LYS A 51 -11.13 8.26 1.96
N ALA A 52 -12.25 7.58 1.74
CA ALA A 52 -12.31 6.56 0.69
C ALA A 52 -12.26 7.26 -0.68
N PHE A 53 -11.29 6.89 -1.53
CA PHE A 53 -11.16 7.31 -2.91
C PHE A 53 -10.54 6.18 -3.73
N ASN A 54 -10.89 6.10 -5.02
CA ASN A 54 -10.44 5.04 -5.92
C ASN A 54 -10.54 3.61 -5.31
N THR A 55 -11.75 3.20 -4.97
CA THR A 55 -12.04 1.91 -4.31
C THR A 55 -12.37 0.81 -5.32
N VAL A 56 -11.64 0.78 -6.42
CA VAL A 56 -11.77 -0.25 -7.47
C VAL A 56 -11.36 -1.62 -6.95
N ASP A 57 -11.75 -2.67 -7.68
CA ASP A 57 -11.29 -4.02 -7.38
C ASP A 57 -9.76 -4.09 -7.39
N ILE A 58 -9.22 -4.83 -6.42
CA ILE A 58 -7.79 -4.89 -6.15
C ILE A 58 -7.17 -5.98 -7.03
N LYS A 59 -6.05 -5.66 -7.65
CA LYS A 59 -5.23 -6.56 -8.43
C LYS A 59 -3.89 -6.79 -7.76
N ARG A 60 -3.28 -7.96 -7.99
CA ARG A 60 -1.88 -8.17 -7.60
C ARG A 60 -1.01 -7.01 -8.11
N GLY A 61 -0.09 -6.52 -7.26
CA GLY A 61 0.79 -5.39 -7.55
C GLY A 61 0.21 -4.02 -7.22
N ASP A 62 -1.07 -3.93 -6.88
CA ASP A 62 -1.65 -2.66 -6.42
C ASP A 62 -1.07 -2.25 -5.07
N VAL A 63 -0.78 -0.95 -4.96
CA VAL A 63 -0.40 -0.29 -3.71
C VAL A 63 -1.67 0.26 -3.08
N LEU A 64 -1.87 -0.07 -1.81
CA LEU A 64 -3.10 0.20 -1.08
C LEU A 64 -2.81 1.06 0.14
N ILE A 65 -3.76 1.95 0.45
CA ILE A 65 -3.84 2.61 1.77
C ILE A 65 -5.25 2.41 2.30
N GLU A 66 -5.36 1.89 3.51
CA GLU A 66 -6.66 1.65 4.12
C GLU A 66 -7.36 2.96 4.50
N SER A 67 -8.61 3.12 4.09
CA SER A 67 -9.39 4.29 4.48
C SER A 67 -9.79 4.24 5.96
N SER A 68 -10.26 5.37 6.49
CA SER A 68 -10.79 5.48 7.84
C SER A 68 -12.04 4.61 8.08
N LEU A 69 -12.66 4.05 7.03
CA LEU A 69 -13.75 3.07 7.15
C LEU A 69 -13.27 1.74 7.78
N TYR A 70 -11.97 1.44 7.71
CA TYR A 70 -11.36 0.30 8.40
C TYR A 70 -10.91 0.60 9.82
N LYS A 71 -11.28 1.78 10.37
CA LYS A 71 -11.05 2.23 11.75
C LYS A 71 -9.63 1.96 12.21
N ARG A 72 -9.43 0.81 12.85
CA ARG A 72 -8.15 0.36 13.36
C ARG A 72 -7.09 0.41 12.28
N TYR A 73 -7.37 0.01 11.03
CA TYR A 73 -6.36 -0.09 9.97
C TYR A 73 -6.10 1.19 9.18
N ALA A 74 -6.81 2.29 9.45
CA ALA A 74 -6.72 3.53 8.68
C ALA A 74 -5.27 4.01 8.48
N GLY A 75 -4.90 4.31 7.24
CA GLY A 75 -3.56 4.79 6.88
C GLY A 75 -2.50 3.71 6.75
N GLU A 76 -2.82 2.43 6.93
CA GLU A 76 -1.86 1.34 6.76
C GLU A 76 -1.56 1.12 5.28
N LEU A 77 -0.29 1.13 4.91
CA LEU A 77 0.14 0.86 3.54
C LEU A 77 0.28 -0.65 3.32
N GLN A 78 -0.17 -1.12 2.16
CA GLN A 78 -0.10 -2.52 1.77
C GLN A 78 0.25 -2.68 0.29
N ILE A 79 0.75 -3.86 -0.09
CA ILE A 79 0.88 -4.27 -1.50
C ILE A 79 0.07 -5.55 -1.68
N ALA A 80 -0.78 -5.60 -2.70
CA ALA A 80 -1.59 -6.77 -3.01
C ALA A 80 -0.77 -7.90 -3.64
N LEU A 81 -0.83 -9.09 -3.05
CA LEU A 81 -0.22 -10.32 -3.59
C LEU A 81 -1.16 -11.10 -4.51
N LYS A 82 -2.48 -10.85 -4.41
CA LYS A 82 -3.53 -11.53 -5.16
C LYS A 82 -4.66 -10.58 -5.52
N ASP A 83 -5.43 -10.97 -6.52
CA ASP A 83 -6.66 -10.27 -6.89
C ASP A 83 -7.73 -10.43 -5.79
N MET A 84 -8.42 -9.34 -5.46
CA MET A 84 -9.44 -9.31 -4.42
C MET A 84 -10.57 -8.34 -4.80
N LYS A 85 -11.80 -8.67 -4.40
CA LYS A 85 -12.91 -7.72 -4.51
C LYS A 85 -12.77 -6.64 -3.44
N ASN A 86 -12.90 -5.39 -3.85
CA ASN A 86 -12.85 -4.28 -2.89
C ASN A 86 -14.24 -4.07 -2.28
N SER A 87 -14.31 -3.93 -0.96
CA SER A 87 -15.56 -3.67 -0.26
C SER A 87 -15.99 -2.19 -0.32
N GLY A 88 -15.31 -1.38 -1.13
CA GLY A 88 -15.52 0.07 -1.22
C GLY A 88 -14.79 0.86 -0.12
N LYS A 89 -13.78 0.25 0.53
CA LYS A 89 -13.15 0.79 1.74
C LYS A 89 -11.63 0.91 1.67
N THR A 90 -10.99 0.26 0.72
CA THR A 90 -9.53 0.31 0.56
C THR A 90 -9.23 1.22 -0.63
N ASN A 91 -8.34 2.18 -0.44
CA ASN A 91 -7.93 3.05 -1.53
C ASN A 91 -6.82 2.35 -2.32
N VAL A 92 -7.04 2.15 -3.62
CA VAL A 92 -5.96 1.77 -4.53
C VAL A 92 -5.24 3.06 -4.92
N VAL A 93 -4.02 3.25 -4.43
CA VAL A 93 -3.29 4.53 -4.54
C VAL A 93 -2.24 4.52 -5.64
N GLY A 94 -1.92 3.36 -6.17
CA GLY A 94 -1.04 3.19 -7.31
C GLY A 94 -0.85 1.71 -7.63
N ARG A 95 0.02 1.43 -8.58
CA ARG A 95 0.33 0.07 -9.02
C ARG A 95 1.81 -0.04 -9.37
N ILE A 96 2.46 -1.10 -8.89
CA ILE A 96 3.82 -1.45 -9.30
C ILE A 96 3.82 -1.73 -10.80
N THR A 97 4.80 -1.23 -11.54
CA THR A 97 4.81 -1.43 -13.00
C THR A 97 4.83 -2.91 -13.34
N ASP A 98 4.22 -3.27 -14.47
CA ASP A 98 4.07 -4.68 -14.83
C ASP A 98 5.44 -5.35 -15.08
N GLU A 99 6.49 -4.59 -15.39
CA GLU A 99 7.86 -5.08 -15.52
C GLU A 99 8.50 -5.45 -14.18
N GLU A 100 8.08 -4.85 -13.07
CA GLU A 100 8.68 -5.01 -11.74
C GLU A 100 7.78 -5.77 -10.76
N ILE A 101 6.52 -6.06 -11.13
CA ILE A 101 5.56 -6.75 -10.26
C ILE A 101 6.06 -8.11 -9.73
N PHE A 102 6.94 -8.79 -10.48
CA PHE A 102 7.54 -10.06 -10.07
C PHE A 102 8.50 -9.90 -8.88
N LEU A 103 9.06 -8.71 -8.65
CA LEU A 103 9.97 -8.43 -7.54
C LEU A 103 9.29 -8.60 -6.17
N ILE A 104 7.95 -8.51 -6.11
CA ILE A 104 7.18 -8.69 -4.88
C ILE A 104 7.45 -10.07 -4.26
N ASP A 105 7.67 -11.10 -5.07
CA ASP A 105 7.92 -12.47 -4.60
C ASP A 105 9.26 -12.62 -3.86
N TYR A 106 10.16 -11.65 -4.03
CA TYR A 106 11.46 -11.63 -3.37
C TYR A 106 11.41 -10.91 -2.02
N LEU A 107 10.36 -10.12 -1.74
CA LEU A 107 10.26 -9.35 -0.51
C LEU A 107 9.98 -10.25 0.70
N GLN A 108 11.01 -10.45 1.52
CA GLN A 108 10.94 -11.32 2.70
C GLN A 108 10.35 -10.58 3.92
N PRO A 109 9.95 -11.33 4.96
CA PRO A 109 9.46 -10.72 6.20
C PRO A 109 10.56 -9.87 6.85
N TRP A 110 10.17 -8.72 7.42
CA TRP A 110 11.07 -7.73 8.01
C TRP A 110 12.00 -6.99 7.04
N GLU A 111 11.96 -7.30 5.74
CA GLU A 111 12.76 -6.57 4.76
C GLU A 111 12.21 -5.18 4.51
N LYS A 112 13.15 -4.26 4.31
CA LYS A 112 12.88 -2.87 4.00
C LYS A 112 12.61 -2.71 2.51
N PHE A 113 11.64 -1.88 2.17
CA PHE A 113 11.33 -1.55 0.79
C PHE A 113 10.97 -0.08 0.63
N GLY A 114 10.92 0.39 -0.62
CA GLY A 114 10.52 1.74 -0.97
C GLY A 114 9.86 1.78 -2.35
N PHE A 115 9.48 2.99 -2.77
CA PHE A 115 8.79 3.23 -4.03
C PHE A 115 9.41 4.41 -4.78
N THR A 116 9.40 4.34 -6.11
CA THR A 116 9.79 5.42 -7.01
C THR A 116 8.77 5.59 -8.14
N ILE A 117 8.70 6.76 -8.77
CA ILE A 117 7.80 7.06 -9.90
C ILE A 117 8.56 7.05 -11.23
#